data_AF-A0A077PW84-F1
#
_entry.id   AF-A0A077PW84-F1
#
_cell.length_a   1.000
_cell.length_b   1.000
_cell.length_c   1.000
_cell.angle_alpha   90.00
_cell.angle_beta   90.00
_cell.angle_gamma   90.00
#
_symmetry.space_group_name_H-M   'P 1'
#
loop_
_entity.id
_entity.type
_entity.pdbx_description
1 polymer ?
#
loop_
_entity_poly.entity_id
_entity_poly.type
_entity_poly.pdbx_seq_one_letter_code
_entity_poly.pdbx_strand_id
1 'polypeptide(L)' 'MEKTKVIRLSTPIEDNAQKIIYEEIHLREPALFDVEQFYEMDRKSNPLAAMRLLIALVSPVTETVLKKMAISDFRL' A
#
# COMPACT_ATOMS: atom_id res chain seq x y z
N MET A 1 -17.88 8.53 -10.11
CA MET A 1 -16.45 8.50 -10.50
C MET A 1 -15.68 8.07 -9.27
N GLU A 2 -15.02 6.92 -9.31
CA GLU A 2 -14.17 6.49 -8.19
C GLU A 2 -12.95 7.43 -8.10
N LYS A 3 -12.62 7.90 -6.89
CA LYS A 3 -11.45 8.73 -6.66
C LYS A 3 -10.25 7.80 -6.50
N THR A 4 -9.40 7.76 -7.53
CA THR A 4 -8.13 7.01 -7.49
C THR A 4 -6.97 7.96 -7.27
N LYS A 5 -6.12 7.67 -6.28
CA LYS A 5 -4.83 8.35 -6.10
C LYS A 5 -3.73 7.48 -6.71
N VAL A 6 -2.88 8.07 -7.54
CA VAL A 6 -1.74 7.36 -8.13
C VAL A 6 -0.46 7.80 -7.43
N ILE A 7 0.34 6.84 -6.99
CA ILE A 7 1.65 7.05 -6.40
C ILE A 7 2.68 6.56 -7.41
N ARG A 8 3.52 7.46 -7.93
CA ARG A 8 4.67 7.07 -8.73
C ARG A 8 5.82 6.71 -7.79
N LEU A 9 6.40 5.54 -8.00
CA LEU A 9 7.49 5.06 -7.16
C LEU A 9 8.81 5.67 -7.61
N SER A 10 9.62 6.09 -6.66
CA SER A 10 10.99 6.55 -6.92
C SER A 10 11.88 5.42 -7.43
N THR A 11 11.60 4.19 -6.98
CA THR A 11 12.27 2.96 -7.43
C THR A 11 11.21 1.90 -7.72
N PRO A 12 11.20 1.28 -8.92
CA PRO A 12 10.26 0.22 -9.24
C PRO A 12 10.38 -0.96 -8.26
N ILE A 13 9.25 -1.56 -7.90
CA ILE A 13 9.22 -2.75 -7.04
C ILE A 13 8.72 -3.95 -7.83
N GLU A 14 9.40 -5.08 -7.67
CA GLU A 14 9.07 -6.32 -8.39
C GLU A 14 8.27 -7.28 -7.50
N ASP A 15 7.18 -7.79 -8.04
CA ASP A 15 6.51 -9.00 -7.57
C ASP A 15 7.03 -10.20 -8.37
N ASN A 16 8.00 -10.91 -7.79
CA ASN A 16 8.62 -12.07 -8.41
C ASN A 16 7.64 -13.25 -8.56
N ALA A 17 6.58 -13.32 -7.75
CA ALA A 17 5.61 -14.40 -7.83
C ALA A 17 4.68 -14.20 -9.03
N GLN A 18 4.28 -12.96 -9.29
CA GLN A 18 3.42 -12.60 -10.42
C GLN A 18 4.20 -12.17 -11.67
N LYS A 19 5.53 -12.00 -11.56
CA LYS A 19 6.41 -11.43 -12.60
C LYS A 19 5.93 -10.05 -13.05
N ILE A 20 5.51 -9.22 -12.10
CA ILE A 20 5.02 -7.86 -12.33
C ILE A 20 6.05 -6.88 -11.77
N ILE A 21 6.29 -5.80 -12.51
CA ILE A 21 7.08 -4.65 -12.05
C ILE A 21 6.12 -3.49 -11.87
N TYR A 22 6.05 -2.95 -10.66
CA TYR A 22 5.26 -1.76 -10.35
C TYR A 22 6.16 -0.54 -10.42
N GLU A 23 5.85 0.37 -11.34
CA GLU A 23 6.44 1.72 -11.40
C GLU A 23 5.53 2.75 -10.71
N GLU A 24 4.24 2.44 -10.61
CA GLU A 24 3.25 3.23 -9.90
C GLU A 24 2.23 2.31 -9.21
N ILE A 25 1.62 2.84 -8.16
CA ILE A 25 0.58 2.16 -7.37
C ILE A 25 -0.70 3.00 -7.46
N HIS A 26 -1.77 2.34 -7.88
CA HIS A 26 -3.10 2.92 -7.94
C HIS A 26 -3.85 2.58 -6.66
N LEU A 27 -4.23 3.60 -5.92
CA LEU A 27 -4.98 3.49 -4.68
C LEU A 27 -6.44 3.89 -4.91
N ARG A 28 -7.38 2.99 -4.66
CA ARG A 28 -8.79 3.36 -4.52
C ARG A 28 -9.02 4.11 -3.22
N GLU A 29 -10.15 4.81 -3.12
CA GLU A 29 -10.59 5.40 -1.87
C GLU A 29 -10.81 4.29 -0.81
N PRO A 30 -10.22 4.42 0.40
CA PRO A 30 -10.47 3.48 1.48
C PRO A 30 -11.94 3.51 1.92
N ALA A 31 -12.53 2.34 2.13
CA ALA A 31 -13.83 2.23 2.78
C ALA A 31 -13.66 2.27 4.31
N LEU A 32 -14.76 2.49 5.04
CA LEU A 32 -14.73 2.51 6.51
C LEU A 32 -14.07 1.25 7.11
N PHE A 33 -14.37 0.08 6.54
CA PHE A 33 -13.79 -1.18 6.98
C PHE A 33 -12.27 -1.29 6.75
N ASP A 34 -11.72 -0.65 5.71
CA ASP A 34 -10.27 -0.60 5.50
C ASP A 34 -9.59 0.25 6.58
N VAL A 35 -10.25 1.34 6.97
CA VAL A 35 -9.79 2.26 8.01
C VAL A 35 -9.86 1.62 9.41
N GLU A 36 -10.91 0.84 9.68
CA GLU A 36 -11.02 0.07 10.92
C GLU A 36 -9.86 -0.92 11.06
N GLN A 37 -9.56 -1.69 10.01
CA GLN A 37 -8.41 -2.61 9.97
C GLN A 37 -7.06 -1.89 10.14
N PHE A 38 -6.92 -0.68 9.60
CA PHE A 38 -5.74 0.15 9.86
C PHE A 38 -5.57 0.43 11.36
N TYR A 39 -6.62 0.90 12.04
CA TYR A 39 -6.54 1.23 13.46
C TYR A 39 -6.32 -0.02 14.33
N GLU A 40 -6.89 -1.15 13.96
CA GLU A 40 -6.61 -2.42 14.63
C GLU A 40 -5.13 -2.83 14.50
N MET A 41 -4.57 -2.73 13.29
CA MET A 41 -3.17 -3.05 13.04
C MET A 41 -2.22 -2.07 13.74
N ASP A 42 -2.57 -0.78 13.80
CA ASP A 42 -1.76 0.24 14.47
C ASP A 42 -1.64 -0.06 15.97
N ARG A 43 -2.76 -0.39 16.62
CA ARG A 43 -2.78 -0.80 18.04
C ARG A 43 -2.01 -2.09 18.30
N LYS A 44 -2.05 -3.04 17.36
CA LYS A 44 -1.46 -4.37 17.51
C LYS A 44 0.04 -4.40 17.22
N SER A 45 0.52 -3.54 16.32
CA SER A 45 1.89 -3.58 15.81
C SER A 45 2.56 -2.22 15.86
N ASN A 46 2.46 -1.43 14.79
CA ASN A 46 3.04 -0.10 14.68
C ASN A 46 2.45 0.63 13.46
N PRO A 47 2.60 1.98 13.40
CA PRO A 47 2.01 2.78 12.33
C PRO A 47 2.48 2.39 10.91
N LEU A 48 3.73 1.93 10.76
CA LEU A 48 4.24 1.53 9.45
C LEU A 48 3.61 0.21 8.97
N ALA A 49 3.38 -0.74 9.87
CA ALA A 49 2.66 -1.96 9.56
C ALA A 49 1.20 -1.67 9.19
N ALA A 50 0.54 -0.78 9.94
CA ALA A 50 -0.83 -0.36 9.66
C ALA A 50 -0.97 0.32 8.30
N MET A 51 -0.08 1.26 7.98
CA MET A 51 -0.11 1.95 6.70
C MET A 51 0.18 1.01 5.53
N ARG A 52 1.08 0.02 5.71
CA ARG A 52 1.36 -0.97 4.67
C ARG A 52 0.14 -1.84 4.40
N LEU A 53 -0.54 -2.27 5.46
CA LEU A 53 -1.81 -2.98 5.36
C LEU A 53 -2.84 -2.14 4.61
N LEU A 54 -3.01 -0.86 4.97
CA LEU A 54 -3.97 0.02 4.30
C LEU A 54 -3.70 0.14 2.80
N ILE A 55 -2.44 0.33 2.40
CA ILE A 55 -2.06 0.37 0.98
C ILE A 55 -2.38 -0.96 0.28
N ALA A 56 -2.14 -2.10 0.93
CA ALA A 56 -2.49 -3.41 0.39
C ALA A 56 -4.00 -3.64 0.25
N LEU A 57 -4.82 -3.09 1.16
CA LEU A 57 -6.27 -3.20 1.10
C LEU A 57 -6.89 -2.39 -0.04
N VAL A 58 -6.25 -1.28 -0.42
CA VAL A 58 -6.77 -0.34 -1.43
C VAL A 58 -6.01 -0.36 -2.75
N SER A 59 -5.14 -1.35 -2.97
CA SER A 59 -4.38 -1.52 -4.20
C SER A 59 -4.26 -3.00 -4.57
N PRO A 60 -3.88 -3.34 -5.81
CA PRO A 60 -3.60 -4.73 -6.18
C PRO A 60 -2.25 -5.26 -5.65
N VAL A 61 -1.49 -4.44 -4.92
CA VAL A 61 -0.11 -4.77 -4.51
C VAL A 61 -0.12 -5.42 -3.11
N THR A 62 0.51 -6.59 -3.00
CA THR A 62 0.53 -7.33 -1.73
C THR A 62 1.47 -6.69 -0.69
N GLU A 63 1.22 -6.90 0.59
CA GLU A 63 2.10 -6.43 1.67
C GLU A 63 3.56 -6.88 1.51
N THR A 64 3.80 -8.10 1.02
CA THR A 64 5.15 -8.64 0.81
C THR A 64 5.92 -7.82 -0.22
N VAL A 65 5.25 -7.37 -1.28
CA VAL A 65 5.85 -6.53 -2.32
C VAL A 65 6.05 -5.11 -1.79
N LEU A 66 5.06 -4.55 -1.08
CA LEU A 66 5.13 -3.21 -0.49
C LEU A 66 6.27 -3.02 0.52
N LYS A 67 6.77 -4.09 1.15
CA LYS A 67 7.97 -4.02 2.02
C LYS A 67 9.24 -3.57 1.28
N LYS A 68 9.28 -3.71 -0.04
CA LYS A 68 10.40 -3.28 -0.88
C LYS A 68 10.33 -1.80 -1.27
N MET A 69 9.21 -1.14 -0.97
CA MET A 69 8.97 0.26 -1.34
C MET A 69 9.86 1.21 -0.53
N ALA A 70 10.35 2.27 -1.16
CA ALA A 70 11.14 3.28 -0.47
C ALA A 70 10.30 4.00 0.60
N ILE A 71 10.90 4.33 1.74
CA ILE A 71 10.20 5.03 2.83
C ILE A 71 9.71 6.43 2.41
N SER A 72 10.38 7.06 1.43
CA SER A 72 9.95 8.33 0.83
C SER A 72 8.63 8.20 0.08
N ASP A 73 8.44 7.10 -0.65
CA ASP A 73 7.21 6.85 -1.42
C ASP A 73 6.05 6.43 -0.50
N PHE A 74 6.40 5.97 0.71
CA PHE A 74 5.48 5.59 1.77
C PHE A 74 4.97 6.80 2.58
N ARG A 75 5.76 7.86 2.69
CA ARG A 75 5.39 9.12 3.34
C ARG A 75 4.68 10.01 2.30
N LEU A 76 3.42 9.66 2.04
CA LEU A 76 2.51 10.38 1.14
C LEU A 76 2.18 11.81 1.56
#